data_AF-A0A661XQT7-F1
#
_entry.id   AF-A0A661XQT7-F1
#
_cell.length_a   1.000
_cell.length_b   1.000
_cell.length_c   1.000
_cell.angle_alpha   90.00
_cell.angle_beta   90.00
_cell.angle_gamma   90.00
#
_symmetry.space_group_name_H-M   'P 1'
#
loop_
_entity.id
_entity.type
_entity.pdbx_description
1 polymer ?
#
loop_
_entity_poly.entity_id
_entity_poly.type
_entity_poly.pdbx_seq_one_letter_code
_entity_poly.pdbx_strand_id
1 'polypeptide(L)'
;MKIVSVIVLVSLVVACSGIKDEKPLEPFNEIPTLDELSGQWVSYDTVEMEPSIRNFRGQALANRDLTSFSYLASAPFSGGYHTGTIRINGESPEVDKFRWQPYQIQRHAKQRNLEIMSTNRMVPDQNVILWKIELTNNGSEATDINITQDMIGFMGNYSDKEWQWWYPYPTLDGVTTSRTDNLEFMRKFIGTGTTSTETIAMEFTGAKPVSKKMVLTWPSDKEIMGGNGFST
;
A
#
# COMPACT_ATOMS: atom_id res chain seq x y z
N MET A 1 -34.76 -61.07 -73.22
CA MET A 1 -33.71 -61.13 -72.18
C MET A 1 -33.61 -59.75 -71.54
N LYS A 2 -34.09 -59.59 -70.30
CA LYS A 2 -33.97 -58.33 -69.54
C LYS A 2 -33.27 -58.65 -68.23
N ILE A 3 -32.07 -58.11 -68.09
CA ILE A 3 -31.22 -58.24 -66.91
C ILE A 3 -31.78 -57.29 -65.86
N VAL A 4 -32.11 -57.83 -64.69
CA VAL A 4 -32.52 -57.06 -63.51
C VAL A 4 -31.27 -56.79 -62.68
N SER A 5 -30.85 -55.53 -62.65
CA SER A 5 -29.76 -55.06 -61.79
C SER A 5 -30.31 -54.73 -60.41
N VAL A 6 -29.85 -55.46 -59.39
CA VAL A 6 -30.12 -55.18 -57.98
C VAL A 6 -29.11 -54.15 -57.50
N ILE A 7 -29.59 -52.98 -57.08
CA ILE A 7 -28.76 -51.95 -56.41
C ILE A 7 -28.91 -52.15 -54.91
N VAL A 8 -27.82 -52.56 -54.25
CA VAL A 8 -27.74 -52.64 -52.79
C VAL A 8 -27.41 -51.23 -52.26
N LEU A 9 -28.37 -50.61 -51.59
CA LEU A 9 -28.18 -49.32 -50.92
C LEU A 9 -27.56 -49.58 -49.53
N VAL A 10 -26.26 -49.32 -49.38
CA VAL A 10 -25.60 -49.34 -48.07
C VAL A 10 -25.83 -47.99 -47.41
N SER A 11 -26.79 -47.93 -46.48
CA SER A 11 -27.02 -46.77 -45.62
C SER A 11 -25.92 -46.66 -44.56
N LEU A 12 -24.97 -45.76 -44.78
CA LEU A 12 -24.02 -45.28 -43.77
C LEU A 12 -24.79 -44.44 -42.74
N VAL A 13 -25.22 -45.07 -41.65
CA VAL A 13 -25.66 -44.36 -40.45
C VAL A 13 -24.41 -43.86 -39.75
N VAL A 14 -24.02 -42.62 -40.02
CA VAL A 14 -23.04 -41.91 -39.19
C VAL A 14 -23.74 -41.62 -37.86
N ALA A 15 -23.47 -42.46 -36.87
CA ALA A 15 -23.84 -42.21 -35.49
C ALA A 15 -23.06 -40.98 -34.99
N CYS A 16 -23.68 -39.80 -35.06
CA CYS A 16 -23.27 -38.64 -34.27
C CYS A 16 -23.62 -38.87 -32.79
N SER A 17 -23.04 -39.89 -32.17
CA SER A 17 -23.07 -40.08 -30.72
C SER A 17 -21.73 -39.60 -30.16
N GLY A 18 -21.60 -38.29 -29.94
CA GLY A 18 -20.35 -37.73 -29.46
C GLY A 18 -20.25 -36.22 -29.26
N ILE A 19 -21.30 -35.43 -29.55
CA ILE A 19 -21.34 -34.07 -29.00
C ILE A 19 -21.82 -34.23 -27.56
N LYS A 20 -20.87 -34.40 -26.65
CA LYS A 20 -21.12 -34.12 -25.24
C LYS A 20 -21.64 -32.69 -25.21
N ASP A 21 -22.75 -32.47 -24.53
CA ASP A 21 -23.15 -31.13 -24.11
C ASP A 21 -21.96 -30.53 -23.34
N GLU A 22 -21.11 -29.78 -24.03
CA GLU A 22 -20.19 -28.86 -23.38
C GLU A 22 -21.10 -27.89 -22.67
N LYS A 23 -21.17 -28.01 -21.33
CA LYS A 23 -21.80 -27.00 -20.50
C LYS A 23 -21.31 -25.65 -21.01
N PRO A 24 -22.20 -24.67 -21.23
CA PRO A 24 -21.76 -23.32 -21.57
C PRO A 24 -20.66 -22.95 -20.57
N LEU A 25 -19.46 -22.65 -21.07
CA LEU A 25 -18.40 -22.11 -20.22
C LEU A 25 -19.00 -20.87 -19.59
N GLU A 26 -19.29 -20.92 -18.29
CA GLU A 26 -19.71 -19.78 -17.51
C GLU A 26 -18.47 -18.90 -17.37
N PRO A 27 -18.31 -17.83 -18.18
CA PRO A 27 -17.03 -17.14 -18.31
C PRO A 27 -16.57 -16.54 -16.98
N PHE A 28 -17.53 -16.27 -16.08
CA PHE A 28 -17.30 -15.75 -14.75
C PHE A 28 -16.65 -16.74 -13.78
N ASN A 29 -16.73 -18.05 -14.03
CA ASN A 29 -16.05 -19.05 -13.20
C ASN A 29 -14.55 -19.14 -13.49
N GLU A 30 -14.11 -18.61 -14.65
CA GLU A 30 -12.70 -18.55 -15.04
C GLU A 30 -12.05 -17.21 -14.67
N ILE A 31 -12.84 -16.24 -14.19
CA ILE A 31 -12.33 -14.93 -13.76
C ILE A 31 -11.96 -15.03 -12.28
N PRO A 32 -10.69 -14.84 -11.90
CA PRO A 32 -10.28 -14.86 -10.51
C PRO A 32 -10.94 -13.72 -9.73
N THR A 33 -11.34 -14.02 -8.50
CA THR A 33 -11.79 -13.03 -7.53
C THR A 33 -10.66 -12.07 -7.16
N LEU A 34 -10.99 -10.89 -6.62
CA LEU A 34 -9.98 -9.93 -6.17
C LEU A 34 -9.09 -10.50 -5.05
N ASP A 35 -9.62 -11.44 -4.26
CA ASP A 35 -8.88 -12.10 -3.21
C ASP A 35 -7.91 -13.16 -3.77
N GLU A 36 -8.27 -13.84 -4.87
CA GLU A 36 -7.36 -14.74 -5.60
C GLU A 36 -6.26 -13.98 -6.34
N LEU A 37 -6.55 -12.75 -6.80
CA LEU A 37 -5.56 -11.84 -7.37
C LEU A 37 -4.69 -11.13 -6.31
N SER A 38 -4.99 -11.32 -5.02
CA SER A 38 -4.24 -10.70 -3.96
C SER A 38 -2.86 -11.34 -3.80
N GLY A 39 -1.88 -10.52 -3.45
CA GLY A 39 -0.58 -10.97 -3.03
C GLY A 39 -0.66 -11.86 -1.79
N GLN A 40 0.38 -12.67 -1.63
CA GLN A 40 0.59 -13.43 -0.41
C GLN A 40 0.92 -12.49 0.75
N TRP A 41 0.79 -12.99 1.97
CA TRP A 41 1.35 -12.30 3.13
C TRP A 41 2.87 -12.31 3.04
N VAL A 42 3.49 -11.14 3.17
CA VAL A 42 4.95 -10.98 3.11
C VAL A 42 5.43 -10.36 4.41
N SER A 43 6.49 -10.94 4.96
CA SER A 43 7.08 -10.52 6.23
C SER A 43 7.74 -9.15 6.10
N TYR A 44 7.59 -8.31 7.12
CA TYR A 44 8.09 -6.94 7.15
C TYR A 44 9.59 -6.82 6.83
N ASP A 45 10.39 -7.75 7.34
CA ASP A 45 11.85 -7.82 7.15
C ASP A 45 12.29 -8.13 5.72
N THR A 46 11.40 -8.65 4.87
CA THR A 46 11.68 -8.99 3.48
C THR A 46 11.19 -7.94 2.47
N VAL A 47 10.44 -6.93 2.94
CA VAL A 47 9.87 -5.89 2.07
C VAL A 47 10.86 -4.75 1.88
N GLU A 48 11.36 -4.59 0.66
CA GLU A 48 12.17 -3.44 0.28
C GLU A 48 11.30 -2.20 0.05
N MET A 49 10.15 -2.36 -0.62
CA MET A 49 9.21 -1.28 -0.95
C MET A 49 7.82 -1.57 -0.39
N GLU A 50 7.30 -0.64 0.41
CA GLU A 50 6.01 -0.79 1.06
C GLU A 50 4.84 -0.74 0.05
N PRO A 51 3.69 -1.34 0.40
CA PRO A 51 2.49 -1.24 -0.41
C PRO A 51 2.00 0.20 -0.65
N SER A 52 1.42 0.44 -1.83
CA SER A 52 0.67 1.68 -2.12
C SER A 52 -0.80 1.38 -2.41
N ILE A 53 -1.69 2.26 -1.96
CA ILE A 53 -3.11 2.26 -2.35
C ILE A 53 -3.33 3.33 -3.41
N ARG A 54 -4.29 3.07 -4.30
CA ARG A 54 -4.66 3.96 -5.40
C ARG A 54 -6.17 3.98 -5.60
N ASN A 55 -6.66 5.06 -6.19
CA ASN A 55 -7.99 5.17 -6.78
C ASN A 55 -7.92 5.99 -8.08
N PHE A 56 -9.05 6.42 -8.63
CA PHE A 56 -9.08 7.24 -9.84
C PHE A 56 -8.59 8.68 -9.63
N ARG A 57 -8.40 9.11 -8.38
CA ARG A 57 -8.02 10.49 -8.01
C ARG A 57 -6.57 10.61 -7.61
N GLY A 58 -5.96 9.55 -7.07
CA GLY A 58 -4.63 9.62 -6.51
C GLY A 58 -4.10 8.31 -5.94
N GLN A 59 -3.07 8.46 -5.13
CA GLN A 59 -2.33 7.38 -4.49
C GLN A 59 -1.81 7.79 -3.12
N ALA A 60 -1.51 6.81 -2.28
CA ALA A 60 -0.76 6.99 -1.04
C ALA A 60 0.13 5.77 -0.79
N LEU A 61 1.34 5.98 -0.26
CA LEU A 61 2.27 4.92 0.10
C LEU A 61 2.08 4.57 1.57
N ALA A 62 1.83 3.30 1.88
CA ALA A 62 1.82 2.84 3.26
C ALA A 62 3.23 2.93 3.85
N ASN A 63 3.31 3.24 5.14
CA ASN A 63 4.57 3.19 5.86
C ASN A 63 4.76 1.84 6.55
N ARG A 64 5.93 1.74 7.20
CA ARG A 64 6.41 0.59 7.94
C ARG A 64 5.67 0.36 9.26
N ASP A 65 4.97 1.36 9.77
CA ASP A 65 4.03 1.18 10.87
C ASP A 65 2.68 0.60 10.40
N LEU A 66 1.81 0.32 11.37
CA LEU A 66 0.57 -0.41 11.16
C LEU A 66 -0.52 0.32 10.36
N THR A 67 -0.54 1.65 10.31
CA THR A 67 -1.72 2.40 9.84
C THR A 67 -1.42 3.63 9.00
N SER A 68 -0.20 4.17 9.07
CA SER A 68 0.10 5.46 8.47
C SER A 68 0.41 5.39 6.97
N PHE A 69 0.33 6.57 6.35
CA PHE A 69 0.63 6.83 4.96
C PHE A 69 1.62 7.98 4.82
N SER A 70 2.47 7.89 3.82
CA SER A 70 3.29 8.97 3.30
C SER A 70 3.05 9.11 1.80
N TYR A 71 3.63 10.15 1.18
CA TYR A 71 3.60 10.32 -0.28
C TYR A 71 2.19 10.26 -0.89
N LEU A 72 1.26 10.99 -0.26
CA LEU A 72 -0.07 11.14 -0.80
C LEU A 72 0.00 12.07 -2.03
N ALA A 73 -0.55 11.65 -3.15
CA ALA A 73 -0.58 12.44 -4.37
C ALA A 73 -1.95 12.30 -5.04
N SER A 74 -2.66 13.41 -5.20
CA SER A 74 -3.98 13.51 -5.83
C SER A 74 -4.13 14.91 -6.42
N ALA A 75 -3.66 15.11 -7.65
CA ALA A 75 -3.55 16.44 -8.26
C ALA A 75 -4.85 17.26 -8.13
N PRO A 76 -4.77 18.56 -7.74
CA PRO A 76 -3.57 19.36 -7.53
C PRO A 76 -2.97 19.26 -6.12
N PHE A 77 -3.38 18.30 -5.30
CA PHE A 77 -2.95 18.16 -3.92
C PHE A 77 -1.87 17.09 -3.72
N SER A 78 -0.90 17.36 -2.84
CA SER A 78 0.02 16.33 -2.36
C SER A 78 0.28 16.46 -0.86
N GLY A 79 0.60 15.32 -0.25
CA GLY A 79 0.76 15.15 1.19
C GLY A 79 2.22 15.00 1.61
N GLY A 80 2.56 15.76 2.65
CA GLY A 80 3.81 15.80 3.38
C GLY A 80 3.86 14.81 4.54
N TYR A 81 5.06 14.36 4.86
CA TYR A 81 5.48 13.56 6.00
C TYR A 81 4.69 12.26 6.10
N HIS A 82 4.05 12.02 7.24
CA HIS A 82 3.24 10.84 7.51
C HIS A 82 1.95 11.26 8.18
N THR A 83 0.86 10.54 7.91
CA THR A 83 -0.45 10.69 8.56
C THR A 83 -1.02 9.35 8.95
N GLY A 84 -1.70 9.27 10.09
CA GLY A 84 -2.51 8.12 10.45
C GLY A 84 -1.78 7.10 11.31
N THR A 85 -0.69 7.43 12.02
CA THR A 85 0.00 6.50 12.91
C THR A 85 -0.86 6.23 14.14
N ILE A 86 -1.12 4.94 14.42
CA ILE A 86 -1.84 4.49 15.61
C ILE A 86 -0.87 4.24 16.75
N ARG A 87 -1.28 4.61 17.97
CA ARG A 87 -0.59 4.22 19.21
C ARG A 87 -1.57 3.53 20.13
N ILE A 88 -1.15 2.38 20.66
CA ILE A 88 -1.85 1.61 21.69
C ILE A 88 -1.08 1.79 22.99
N ASN A 89 -1.72 2.38 23.99
CA ASN A 89 -1.10 2.75 25.26
C ASN A 89 0.18 3.61 25.09
N GLY A 90 0.18 4.48 24.07
CA GLY A 90 1.30 5.38 23.75
C GLY A 90 2.38 4.77 22.85
N GLU A 91 2.33 3.48 22.54
CA GLU A 91 3.31 2.79 21.71
C GLU A 91 2.75 2.48 20.31
N SER A 92 3.52 2.73 19.26
CA SER A 92 3.13 2.36 17.89
C SER A 92 3.42 0.87 17.65
N PRO A 93 2.44 0.04 17.26
CA PRO A 93 2.70 -1.36 16.96
C PRO A 93 3.63 -1.51 15.76
N GLU A 94 4.64 -2.38 15.87
CA GLU A 94 5.47 -2.79 14.74
C GLU A 94 4.70 -3.75 13.84
N VAL A 95 4.86 -3.61 12.53
CA VAL A 95 4.18 -4.49 11.56
C VAL A 95 4.95 -5.80 11.44
N ASP A 96 4.24 -6.91 11.57
CA ASP A 96 4.80 -8.25 11.35
C ASP A 96 4.84 -8.57 9.85
N LYS A 97 3.76 -8.24 9.14
CA LYS A 97 3.55 -8.61 7.73
C LYS A 97 2.53 -7.73 7.02
N PHE A 98 2.68 -7.68 5.70
CA PHE A 98 1.79 -6.97 4.78
C PHE A 98 1.10 -7.95 3.83
N ARG A 99 -0.07 -7.57 3.35
CA ARG A 99 -0.71 -8.20 2.20
C ARG A 99 -1.16 -7.13 1.21
N TRP A 100 -0.74 -7.30 -0.03
CA TRP A 100 -1.20 -6.50 -1.15
C TRP A 100 -2.50 -7.06 -1.71
N GLN A 101 -3.53 -6.23 -1.85
CA GLN A 101 -4.72 -6.58 -2.61
C GLN A 101 -4.95 -5.52 -3.68
N PRO A 102 -5.66 -5.84 -4.78
CA PRO A 102 -5.91 -4.88 -5.86
C PRO A 102 -6.64 -3.61 -5.42
N TYR A 103 -7.35 -3.66 -4.28
CA TYR A 103 -8.24 -2.61 -3.81
C TYR A 103 -7.93 -2.11 -2.39
N GLN A 104 -7.02 -2.78 -1.66
CA GLN A 104 -6.68 -2.43 -0.28
C GLN A 104 -5.31 -2.98 0.12
N ILE A 105 -4.81 -2.47 1.23
CA ILE A 105 -3.63 -3.02 1.91
C ILE A 105 -4.08 -3.56 3.26
N GLN A 106 -3.55 -4.73 3.61
CA GLN A 106 -3.68 -5.26 4.96
C GLN A 106 -2.31 -5.28 5.64
N ARG A 107 -2.28 -4.88 6.90
CA ARG A 107 -1.11 -4.93 7.78
C ARG A 107 -1.49 -5.64 9.05
N HIS A 108 -0.61 -6.50 9.53
CA HIS A 108 -0.82 -7.28 10.73
C HIS A 108 0.30 -7.00 11.73
N ALA A 109 -0.06 -6.94 13.00
CA ALA A 109 0.85 -6.75 14.11
C ALA A 109 0.40 -7.55 15.32
N LYS A 110 1.35 -7.86 16.21
CA LYS A 110 1.08 -8.38 17.54
C LYS A 110 1.73 -7.49 18.59
N GLN A 111 0.96 -7.10 19.59
CA GLN A 111 1.47 -6.34 20.73
C GLN A 111 0.86 -6.91 22.02
N ARG A 112 1.70 -7.49 22.87
CA ARG A 112 1.27 -8.18 24.11
C ARG A 112 0.24 -9.29 23.79
N ASN A 113 -0.96 -9.20 24.34
CA ASN A 113 -2.09 -10.11 24.11
C ASN A 113 -2.99 -9.68 22.95
N LEU A 114 -2.68 -8.60 22.24
CA LEU A 114 -3.48 -8.09 21.14
C LEU A 114 -2.93 -8.55 19.80
N GLU A 115 -3.81 -9.12 18.99
CA GLU A 115 -3.61 -9.26 17.56
C GLU A 115 -4.33 -8.11 16.86
N ILE A 116 -3.64 -7.43 15.95
CA ILE A 116 -4.12 -6.21 15.34
C ILE A 116 -4.09 -6.37 13.82
N MET A 117 -5.23 -6.14 13.19
CA MET A 117 -5.37 -6.10 11.75
C MET A 117 -5.74 -4.69 11.32
N SER A 118 -4.93 -4.11 10.45
CA SER A 118 -5.20 -2.83 9.81
C SER A 118 -5.50 -3.07 8.35
N THR A 119 -6.62 -2.53 7.88
CA THR A 119 -7.02 -2.55 6.49
C THR A 119 -7.24 -1.12 6.03
N ASN A 120 -6.60 -0.76 4.92
CA ASN A 120 -6.71 0.56 4.33
C ASN A 120 -7.03 0.51 2.85
N ARG A 121 -7.92 1.41 2.41
CA ARG A 121 -8.25 1.57 0.99
C ARG A 121 -8.58 3.00 0.66
N MET A 122 -8.39 3.35 -0.61
CA MET A 122 -8.96 4.56 -1.20
C MET A 122 -10.32 4.23 -1.79
N VAL A 123 -11.27 5.16 -1.69
CA VAL A 123 -12.58 5.01 -2.34
C VAL A 123 -12.43 5.38 -3.82
N PRO A 124 -12.87 4.55 -4.80
CA PRO A 124 -12.58 4.75 -6.22
C PRO A 124 -12.76 6.18 -6.77
N ASP A 125 -13.88 6.84 -6.43
CA ASP A 125 -14.24 8.15 -6.98
C ASP A 125 -14.20 9.30 -5.96
N GLN A 126 -13.61 9.10 -4.78
CA GLN A 126 -13.61 10.10 -3.72
C GLN A 126 -12.19 10.38 -3.20
N ASN A 127 -11.97 11.59 -2.70
CA ASN A 127 -10.72 11.98 -2.03
C ASN A 127 -10.73 11.51 -0.57
N VAL A 128 -10.92 10.20 -0.37
CA VAL A 128 -11.10 9.59 0.95
C VAL A 128 -10.22 8.34 1.05
N ILE A 129 -9.44 8.29 2.12
CA ILE A 129 -8.78 7.08 2.61
C ILE A 129 -9.61 6.56 3.79
N LEU A 130 -9.87 5.25 3.80
CA LEU A 130 -10.57 4.59 4.89
C LEU A 130 -9.57 3.77 5.71
N TRP A 131 -9.68 3.86 7.03
CA TRP A 131 -8.99 3.02 7.99
C TRP A 131 -9.99 2.09 8.66
N LYS A 132 -9.71 0.79 8.62
CA LYS A 132 -10.38 -0.22 9.44
C LYS A 132 -9.32 -0.87 10.31
N ILE A 133 -9.48 -0.77 11.63
CA ILE A 133 -8.57 -1.37 12.60
C ILE A 133 -9.38 -2.35 13.44
N GLU A 134 -8.96 -3.61 13.44
CA GLU A 134 -9.56 -4.70 14.20
C GLU A 134 -8.56 -5.14 15.26
N LEU A 135 -8.98 -5.11 16.52
CA LEU A 135 -8.18 -5.57 17.66
C LEU A 135 -8.83 -6.80 18.26
N THR A 136 -8.07 -7.88 18.37
CA THR A 136 -8.50 -9.13 19.00
C THR A 136 -7.69 -9.33 20.27
N ASN A 137 -8.37 -9.37 21.42
CA ASN A 137 -7.76 -9.76 22.69
C ASN A 137 -7.67 -11.29 22.77
N ASN A 138 -6.44 -11.81 22.69
CA ASN A 138 -6.15 -13.24 22.80
C ASN A 138 -5.83 -13.67 24.26
N GLY A 139 -5.96 -12.76 25.23
CA GLY A 139 -5.82 -13.05 26.65
C GLY A 139 -7.09 -13.64 27.27
N SER A 140 -6.96 -14.20 28.47
CA SER A 140 -8.09 -14.73 29.25
C SER A 140 -8.83 -13.67 30.06
N GLU A 141 -8.29 -12.46 30.14
CA GLU A 141 -8.82 -11.36 30.95
C GLU A 141 -9.18 -10.15 30.08
N ALA A 142 -10.19 -9.38 30.52
CA ALA A 142 -10.51 -8.10 29.92
C ALA A 142 -9.31 -7.14 30.06
N THR A 143 -9.04 -6.35 29.02
CA THR A 143 -7.90 -5.42 28.99
C THR A 143 -8.40 -4.04 28.60
N ASP A 144 -8.11 -3.05 29.43
CA ASP A 144 -8.31 -1.65 29.09
C ASP A 144 -7.17 -1.17 28.20
N ILE A 145 -7.51 -0.50 27.10
CA ILE A 145 -6.55 0.03 26.14
C ILE A 145 -6.88 1.47 25.78
N ASN A 146 -5.86 2.31 25.69
CA ASN A 146 -5.97 3.64 25.12
C ASN A 146 -5.49 3.59 23.66
N ILE A 147 -6.34 4.01 22.74
CA ILE A 147 -6.02 4.09 21.31
C ILE A 147 -6.00 5.56 20.92
N THR A 148 -4.91 5.98 20.28
CA THR A 148 -4.82 7.27 19.61
C THR A 148 -4.40 7.06 18.17
N GLN A 149 -4.88 7.92 17.29
CA GLN A 149 -4.42 7.99 15.91
C GLN A 149 -4.06 9.44 15.63
N ASP A 150 -2.84 9.65 15.14
CA ASP A 150 -2.44 10.99 14.73
C ASP A 150 -2.82 11.25 13.27
N MET A 151 -3.06 12.52 12.96
CA MET A 151 -3.31 13.01 11.60
C MET A 151 -2.28 14.11 11.33
N ILE A 152 -1.02 13.74 11.49
CA ILE A 152 0.13 14.59 11.20
C ILE A 152 0.33 14.59 9.69
N GLY A 153 1.01 15.58 9.10
CA GLY A 153 1.20 15.68 7.66
C GLY A 153 0.59 16.93 7.05
N PHE A 154 1.36 17.54 6.15
CA PHE A 154 0.95 18.73 5.42
C PHE A 154 0.17 18.36 4.18
N MET A 155 -0.84 19.12 3.82
CA MET A 155 -1.50 19.02 2.53
C MET A 155 -1.22 20.30 1.75
N GLY A 156 -0.44 20.19 0.68
CA GLY A 156 -0.15 21.31 -0.22
C GLY A 156 -1.11 21.32 -1.41
N ASN A 157 -1.54 22.51 -1.84
CA ASN A 157 -2.23 22.73 -3.11
C ASN A 157 -1.25 23.35 -4.12
N TYR A 158 -1.13 22.72 -5.28
CA TYR A 158 -0.19 23.07 -6.33
C TYR A 158 -0.88 23.33 -7.66
N SER A 159 -2.07 23.92 -7.63
CA SER A 159 -2.86 24.26 -8.82
C SER A 159 -2.18 25.26 -9.75
N ASP A 160 -1.23 26.04 -9.24
CA ASP A 160 -0.41 27.01 -9.97
C ASP A 160 0.90 26.42 -10.51
N LYS A 161 1.20 25.14 -10.21
CA LYS A 161 2.45 24.49 -10.60
C LYS A 161 2.22 23.36 -11.60
N GLU A 162 3.21 23.15 -12.46
CA GLU A 162 3.23 22.00 -13.35
C GLU A 162 3.62 20.73 -12.58
N TRP A 163 2.83 19.67 -12.76
CA TRP A 163 3.11 18.35 -12.21
C TRP A 163 4.03 17.61 -13.17
N GLN A 164 5.30 17.50 -12.79
CA GLN A 164 6.31 16.76 -13.52
C GLN A 164 6.22 15.26 -13.21
N TRP A 165 7.15 14.45 -13.74
CA TRP A 165 7.29 13.03 -13.38
C TRP A 165 7.39 12.81 -11.87
N TRP A 166 7.98 13.78 -11.16
CA TRP A 166 7.93 13.90 -9.71
C TRP A 166 6.92 14.98 -9.33
N TYR A 167 6.04 14.68 -8.38
CA TYR A 167 5.08 15.65 -7.88
C TYR A 167 5.70 16.56 -6.81
N PRO A 168 5.25 17.82 -6.72
CA PRO A 168 5.63 18.68 -5.61
C PRO A 168 5.18 18.03 -4.29
N TYR A 169 5.94 18.27 -3.23
CA TYR A 169 5.68 17.73 -1.91
C TYR A 169 6.01 18.80 -0.85
N PRO A 170 5.15 19.00 0.16
CA PRO A 170 5.36 19.99 1.20
C PRO A 170 6.36 19.52 2.27
N THR A 171 7.30 20.39 2.62
CA THR A 171 8.29 20.24 3.69
C THR A 171 8.19 21.41 4.68
N LEU A 172 8.92 21.34 5.81
CA LEU A 172 9.08 22.47 6.73
C LEU A 172 9.62 23.73 6.04
N ASP A 173 10.52 23.55 5.07
CA ASP A 173 11.17 24.63 4.33
C ASP A 173 10.38 25.08 3.08
N GLY A 174 9.17 24.57 2.88
CA GLY A 174 8.30 24.92 1.76
C GLY A 174 7.98 23.74 0.85
N VAL A 175 8.45 23.78 -0.41
CA VAL A 175 8.06 22.80 -1.44
C VAL A 175 9.30 22.25 -2.11
N THR A 176 9.36 20.92 -2.25
CA THR A 176 10.40 20.23 -3.02
C THR A 176 9.77 19.25 -4.01
N THR A 177 10.52 18.88 -5.04
CA THR A 177 10.20 17.79 -5.97
C THR A 177 11.20 16.64 -5.86
N SER A 178 12.28 16.82 -5.10
CA SER A 178 13.36 15.84 -4.98
C SER A 178 13.12 14.93 -3.79
N ARG A 179 13.32 13.62 -4.00
CA ARG A 179 13.43 12.65 -2.90
C ARG A 179 14.80 12.80 -2.25
N THR A 180 14.81 12.99 -0.93
CA THR A 180 16.03 13.05 -0.13
C THR A 180 16.13 11.80 0.73
N ASP A 181 17.35 11.35 1.01
CA ASP A 181 17.58 10.19 1.87
C ASP A 181 16.92 10.39 3.25
N ASN A 182 16.97 11.61 3.79
CA ASN A 182 16.30 11.98 5.05
C ASN A 182 14.82 11.55 5.09
N LEU A 183 14.10 11.68 3.97
CA LEU A 183 12.68 11.32 3.91
C LEU A 183 12.47 9.81 3.93
N GLU A 184 13.31 9.05 3.22
CA GLU A 184 13.26 7.59 3.24
C GLU A 184 13.67 7.03 4.61
N PHE A 185 14.66 7.64 5.28
CA PHE A 185 15.03 7.25 6.62
C PHE A 185 13.94 7.58 7.63
N MET A 186 13.37 8.80 7.60
CA MET A 186 12.24 9.16 8.45
C MET A 186 11.12 8.11 8.39
N ARG A 187 10.76 7.65 7.19
CA ARG A 187 9.71 6.62 7.00
C ARG A 187 10.00 5.29 7.69
N LYS A 188 11.27 4.92 7.84
CA LYS A 188 11.68 3.71 8.57
C LYS A 188 11.52 3.84 10.08
N PHE A 189 11.43 5.06 10.59
CA PHE A 189 11.42 5.35 12.03
C PHE A 189 10.12 6.01 12.51
N ILE A 190 9.08 6.08 11.68
CA ILE A 190 7.76 6.62 12.09
C ILE A 190 7.26 5.85 13.32
N GLY A 191 6.72 6.60 14.29
CA GLY A 191 6.17 6.01 15.51
C GLY A 191 7.19 5.56 16.56
N THR A 192 8.50 5.61 16.25
CA THR A 192 9.57 5.21 17.19
C THR A 192 10.12 6.37 18.04
N GLY A 193 9.84 7.61 17.65
CA GLY A 193 10.44 8.81 18.27
C GLY A 193 11.88 9.09 17.85
N THR A 194 12.48 8.26 16.99
CA THR A 194 13.84 8.48 16.47
C THR A 194 13.83 9.57 15.41
N THR A 195 14.70 10.58 15.56
CA THR A 195 14.83 11.72 14.63
C THR A 195 16.19 11.83 13.96
N SER A 196 17.10 10.90 14.26
CA SER A 196 18.44 10.88 13.67
C SER A 196 19.00 9.47 13.62
N THR A 197 19.84 9.20 12.62
CA THR A 197 20.60 7.95 12.53
C THR A 197 21.97 8.18 11.91
N GLU A 198 22.97 7.40 12.34
CA GLU A 198 24.26 7.35 11.68
C GLU A 198 24.19 6.38 10.50
N THR A 199 24.56 6.85 9.31
CA THR A 199 24.61 6.02 8.11
C THR A 199 25.92 6.21 7.35
N ILE A 200 26.21 5.27 6.45
CA ILE A 200 27.30 5.36 5.50
C ILE A 200 26.67 5.65 4.13
N ALA A 201 26.79 6.89 3.67
CA ALA A 201 26.38 7.26 2.32
C ALA A 201 27.56 7.13 1.35
N MET A 202 27.28 6.71 0.12
CA MET A 202 28.24 6.81 -0.97
C MET A 202 28.11 8.19 -1.61
N GLU A 203 29.10 9.05 -1.40
CA GLU A 203 29.24 10.29 -2.15
C GLU A 203 30.19 10.07 -3.33
N PHE A 204 29.85 10.59 -4.50
CA PHE A 204 30.77 10.59 -5.63
C PHE A 204 31.70 11.80 -5.51
N THR A 205 32.97 11.55 -5.18
CA THR A 205 34.02 12.59 -5.25
C THR A 205 34.73 12.45 -6.60
N GLY A 206 34.23 13.16 -7.61
CA GLY A 206 34.60 12.92 -9.01
C GLY A 206 33.93 11.64 -9.55
N ALA A 207 34.69 10.76 -10.22
CA ALA A 207 34.19 9.50 -10.79
C ALA A 207 34.31 8.30 -9.84
N LYS A 208 34.66 8.51 -8.57
CA LYS A 208 34.86 7.42 -7.59
C LYS A 208 33.83 7.52 -6.45
N PRO A 209 33.14 6.43 -6.11
CA PRO A 209 32.30 6.39 -4.93
C PRO A 209 33.19 6.37 -3.68
N VAL A 210 32.93 7.28 -2.74
CA VAL A 210 33.59 7.38 -1.45
C VAL A 210 32.54 7.21 -0.36
N SER A 211 32.74 6.21 0.50
CA SER A 211 31.88 5.98 1.66
C SER A 211 32.18 7.00 2.75
N LYS A 212 31.19 7.79 3.14
CA LYS A 212 31.32 8.78 4.20
C LYS A 212 30.28 8.51 5.29
N LYS A 213 30.74 8.46 6.53
CA LYS A 213 29.84 8.46 7.68
C LYS A 213 29.17 9.81 7.76
N MET A 214 27.84 9.82 7.81
CA MET A 214 27.05 11.01 8.00
C MET A 214 25.92 10.74 9.00
N VAL A 215 25.59 11.77 9.77
CA VAL A 215 24.40 11.76 10.62
C VAL A 215 23.28 12.36 9.80
N LEU A 216 22.25 11.56 9.53
CA LEU A 216 21.02 12.05 8.92
C LEU A 216 20.07 12.44 10.05
N THR A 217 19.43 13.59 9.88
CA THR A 217 18.43 14.11 10.81
C THR A 217 17.15 14.44 10.05
N TRP A 218 16.02 14.23 10.70
CA TRP A 218 14.71 14.59 10.18
C TRP A 218 13.84 15.18 11.29
N PRO A 219 12.80 15.96 10.94
CA PRO A 219 11.95 16.59 11.93
C PRO A 219 11.18 15.57 12.78
N SER A 220 11.03 15.88 14.07
CA SER A 220 10.09 15.21 14.97
C SER A 220 8.63 15.54 14.61
N ASP A 221 7.70 14.69 15.06
CA ASP A 221 6.26 14.96 15.00
C ASP A 221 5.91 16.35 15.57
N LYS A 222 6.56 16.76 16.66
CA LYS A 222 6.35 18.08 17.28
C LYS A 222 6.82 19.23 16.38
N GLU A 223 7.96 19.07 15.72
CA GLU A 223 8.48 20.07 14.78
C GLU A 223 7.62 20.15 13.53
N ILE A 224 7.15 19.02 13.01
CA ILE A 224 6.21 18.96 11.88
C ILE A 224 4.93 19.71 12.24
N MET A 225 4.35 19.41 13.41
CA MET A 225 3.14 20.06 13.90
C MET A 225 3.33 21.56 14.22
N GLY A 226 4.53 21.99 14.58
CA GLY A 226 4.88 23.39 14.81
C GLY A 226 5.26 24.16 13.54
N GLY A 227 5.34 23.49 12.39
CA GLY A 227 5.73 24.11 11.13
C GLY A 227 4.63 25.00 10.52
N ASN A 228 5.04 25.89 9.62
CA ASN A 228 4.14 26.81 8.91
C ASN A 228 3.11 26.09 8.01
N GLY A 229 3.25 24.78 7.81
CA GLY A 229 2.27 23.96 7.07
C GLY A 229 0.96 23.70 7.82
N PHE A 230 0.89 23.98 9.13
CA PHE A 230 -0.34 23.89 9.94
C PHE A 230 -0.91 25.24 10.38
N SER A 231 -0.23 26.35 10.09
CA SER A 231 -0.80 27.68 10.37
C SER A 231 -1.89 27.97 9.35
N THR A 232 -3.13 28.07 9.84
CA THR A 232 -4.32 28.53 9.09
C THR A 232 -4.20 29.96 8.62
#